data_AF-A0A179SLY7-F1
#
_entry.id   AF-A0A179SLY7-F1
#
_cell.length_a   1.000
_cell.length_b   1.000
_cell.length_c   1.000
_cell.angle_alpha   90.00
_cell.angle_beta   90.00
_cell.angle_gamma   90.00
#
_symmetry.space_group_name_H-M   'P 1'
#
loop_
_entity.id
_entity.type
_entity.pdbx_description
1 polymer ?
#
loop_
_entity_poly.entity_id
_entity_poly.type
_entity_poly.pdbx_seq_one_letter_code
_entity_poly.pdbx_strand_id
1 'polypeptide(L)'
;MSDEPDDLSPIELPSGLLGEPARALPAFARLDGRIVVLIDAADYRVLLAARMQGTPAPRPRVRRAETRGLSTIERDGEVSDFLRERFRGRETIAALHTACVERFGRERAPSRGRIQVYRSRWMDHR
;
A
#
# COMPACT_ATOMS: atom_id res chain seq x y z
N MET A 1 45.03 24.27 0.41
CA MET A 1 43.63 23.98 0.77
C MET A 1 42.80 24.87 -0.11
N SER A 2 42.27 24.31 -1.19
CA SER A 2 41.41 25.02 -2.12
C SER A 2 40.05 24.35 -2.06
N ASP A 3 39.06 25.09 -1.56
CA ASP A 3 37.64 24.77 -1.61
C ASP A 3 37.19 24.80 -3.08
N GLU A 4 36.76 23.66 -3.61
CA GLU A 4 36.01 23.57 -4.87
C GLU A 4 34.53 23.88 -4.61
N PRO A 5 33.86 24.67 -5.47
CA PRO A 5 32.45 24.98 -5.29
C PRO A 5 31.56 23.77 -5.61
N ASP A 6 30.61 23.53 -4.72
CA ASP A 6 29.46 22.63 -4.85
C ASP A 6 28.74 22.85 -6.20
N ASP A 7 28.93 21.92 -7.13
CA ASP A 7 28.29 21.92 -8.43
C ASP A 7 26.86 21.38 -8.28
N LEU A 8 25.92 22.30 -8.03
CA LEU A 8 24.48 22.04 -8.03
C LEU A 8 23.92 22.02 -9.46
N SER A 9 24.45 21.16 -10.33
CA SER A 9 23.89 21.03 -11.67
C SER A 9 22.59 20.19 -11.63
N PRO A 10 21.45 20.73 -12.11
CA PRO A 10 20.20 19.98 -12.23
C PRO A 10 20.34 18.83 -13.23
N ILE A 11 19.82 17.65 -12.89
CA ILE A 11 19.72 16.53 -13.84
C ILE A 11 18.58 16.83 -14.82
N GLU A 12 18.90 17.08 -16.09
CA GLU A 12 17.88 17.23 -17.14
C GLU A 12 17.18 15.88 -17.41
N LEU A 13 15.87 15.83 -17.15
CA LEU A 13 15.00 14.72 -17.50
C LEU A 13 14.37 14.96 -18.88
N PRO A 14 14.13 13.91 -19.69
CA PRO A 14 13.57 14.04 -21.02
C PRO A 14 12.19 14.72 -20.99
N SER A 15 12.13 15.86 -21.66
CA SER A 15 10.94 16.71 -21.78
C SER A 15 9.95 16.08 -22.74
N GLY A 16 9.09 15.23 -22.23
CA GLY A 16 8.00 14.66 -23.00
C GLY A 16 6.88 14.19 -22.10
N LEU A 17 5.90 15.08 -21.86
CA LEU A 17 4.46 14.82 -21.70
C LEU A 17 3.79 16.02 -21.01
N LEU A 18 3.48 17.04 -21.82
CA LEU A 18 2.56 18.11 -21.46
C LEU A 18 1.13 17.59 -21.55
N GLY A 19 0.40 17.61 -20.44
CA GLY A 19 -1.04 17.35 -20.38
C GLY A 19 -1.45 16.92 -18.97
N GLU A 20 -2.22 17.77 -18.28
CA GLU A 20 -2.51 17.79 -16.82
C GLU A 20 -1.42 18.50 -16.00
N PRO A 21 -1.73 19.16 -14.85
CA PRO A 21 -0.71 19.50 -13.86
C PRO A 21 -0.23 18.17 -13.28
N ALA A 22 0.62 17.50 -14.04
CA ALA A 22 1.38 16.36 -13.62
C ALA A 22 2.00 16.80 -12.31
N ARG A 23 1.48 16.28 -11.19
CA ARG A 23 2.14 16.38 -9.89
C ARG A 23 3.57 16.00 -10.18
N ALA A 24 4.45 17.01 -10.19
CA ALA A 24 5.84 16.83 -10.53
C ALA A 24 6.30 15.69 -9.63
N LEU A 25 6.84 14.63 -10.25
CA LEU A 25 7.44 13.55 -9.48
C LEU A 25 8.35 14.21 -8.44
N PRO A 26 8.38 13.73 -7.19
CA PRO A 26 9.25 14.32 -6.18
C PRO A 26 10.67 14.40 -6.76
N ALA A 27 11.20 15.62 -6.88
CA ALA A 27 12.54 15.79 -7.39
C ALA A 27 13.51 15.27 -6.33
N PHE A 28 14.45 14.42 -6.72
CA PHE A 28 15.47 13.89 -5.84
C PHE A 28 16.77 14.65 -6.07
N ALA A 29 17.44 15.06 -5.00
CA ALA A 29 18.74 15.70 -5.05
C ALA A 29 19.74 14.97 -4.14
N ARG A 30 21.03 15.31 -4.26
CA ARG A 30 22.07 14.86 -3.34
C ARG A 30 22.53 16.03 -2.47
N LEU A 31 22.58 15.80 -1.16
CA LEU A 31 23.13 16.73 -0.18
C LEU A 31 24.04 15.94 0.74
N ASP A 32 25.33 16.27 0.81
CA ASP A 32 26.35 15.52 1.57
C ASP A 32 26.34 14.01 1.30
N GLY A 33 26.18 13.63 0.03
CA GLY A 33 26.11 12.23 -0.39
C GLY A 33 24.81 11.49 -0.01
N ARG A 34 23.83 12.17 0.60
CA ARG A 34 22.51 11.59 0.93
C ARG A 34 21.48 11.97 -0.13
N ILE A 35 20.62 11.02 -0.47
CA ILE A 35 19.47 11.28 -1.35
C ILE A 35 18.41 12.03 -0.52
N VAL A 36 18.10 13.25 -0.95
CA VAL A 36 17.05 14.09 -0.38
C VAL A 36 15.92 14.26 -1.37
N VAL A 37 14.71 14.49 -0.87
CA VAL A 37 13.54 14.83 -1.68
C VAL A 37 13.32 16.33 -1.58
N LEU A 38 13.28 17.00 -2.73
CA LEU A 38 12.90 18.39 -2.84
C LEU A 38 11.37 18.47 -2.84
N ILE A 39 10.85 19.29 -1.94
CA ILE A 39 9.42 19.53 -1.79
C ILE A 39 9.22 21.04 -1.93
N ASP A 40 8.19 21.44 -2.67
CA ASP A 40 7.83 22.85 -2.77
C ASP A 40 7.46 23.42 -1.40
N ALA A 41 7.74 24.70 -1.18
CA ALA A 41 7.48 25.35 0.10
C ALA A 41 5.98 25.35 0.46
N ALA A 42 5.07 25.42 -0.52
CA ALA A 42 3.63 25.32 -0.30
C ALA A 42 3.23 23.89 0.14
N ASP A 43 3.76 22.87 -0.52
CA ASP A 43 3.53 21.46 -0.14
C ASP A 43 4.08 21.15 1.25
N TYR A 44 5.25 21.69 1.59
CA TYR A 44 5.82 21.57 2.93
C TYR A 44 4.92 22.19 4.01
N ARG A 45 4.27 23.34 3.74
CA ARG A 45 3.29 23.95 4.65
C ARG A 45 2.08 23.05 4.88
N VAL A 46 1.58 22.38 3.84
CA VAL A 46 0.47 21.42 3.96
C VAL A 46 0.85 20.25 4.89
N LEU A 47 2.07 19.72 4.73
CA LEU A 47 2.58 18.64 5.59
C LEU A 47 2.75 19.09 7.04
N LEU A 48 3.26 20.30 7.27
CA LEU A 48 3.37 20.89 8.60
C LEU A 48 2.00 21.08 9.26
N ALA A 49 1.03 21.62 8.52
CA ALA A 49 -0.34 21.82 9.02
C ALA A 49 -1.00 20.50 9.41
N ALA A 50 -0.87 19.45 8.58
CA ALA A 50 -1.38 18.11 8.89
C ALA A 50 -0.75 17.52 10.16
N ARG A 51 0.56 17.72 10.35
CA ARG A 51 1.28 17.27 11.55
C ARG A 51 0.81 18.02 12.81
N MET A 52 0.62 19.34 12.72
CA MET A 52 0.19 20.16 13.84
C MET A 52 -1.25 19.87 14.28
N GLN A 53 -2.12 19.48 13.36
CA GLN A 53 -3.52 19.14 13.64
C GLN A 53 -3.70 17.74 14.25
N GLY A 54 -2.60 17.03 14.55
CA GLY A 54 -2.65 15.66 15.09
C GLY A 54 -3.31 14.66 14.13
N THR A 55 -3.52 15.05 12.88
CA THR A 55 -4.08 14.16 11.88
C THR A 55 -2.97 13.17 11.53
N PRO A 56 -3.14 11.86 11.77
CA PRO A 56 -2.14 10.90 11.36
C PRO A 56 -1.96 11.08 9.86
N ALA A 57 -0.73 11.40 9.44
CA ALA A 57 -0.40 11.59 8.03
C ALA A 57 -1.04 10.44 7.25
N PRO A 58 -1.78 10.71 6.15
CA PRO A 58 -2.37 9.66 5.36
C PRO A 58 -1.23 8.74 4.96
N ARG A 59 -1.17 7.55 5.56
CA ARG A 59 -0.15 6.56 5.24
C ARG A 59 -0.18 6.45 3.72
N PRO A 60 0.94 6.65 3.02
CA PRO A 60 0.93 6.47 1.58
C PRO A 60 0.40 5.06 1.37
N ARG A 61 -0.81 4.96 0.82
CA ARG A 61 -1.34 3.71 0.31
C ARG A 61 -0.37 3.41 -0.80
N VAL A 62 0.68 2.65 -0.50
CA VAL A 62 1.41 1.92 -1.52
C VAL A 62 0.31 1.15 -2.20
N ARG A 63 -0.14 1.66 -3.37
CA ARG A 63 -0.98 0.93 -4.29
C ARG A 63 -0.09 -0.22 -4.71
N ARG A 64 -0.04 -1.26 -3.87
CA ARG A 64 0.37 -2.58 -4.31
C ARG A 64 -0.55 -2.84 -5.49
N ALA A 65 0.06 -2.82 -6.67
CA ALA A 65 -0.59 -3.13 -7.93
C ALA A 65 -1.60 -4.21 -7.64
N GLU A 66 -2.88 -3.90 -7.90
CA GLU A 66 -3.97 -4.84 -7.79
C GLU A 66 -3.57 -6.07 -8.59
N THR A 67 -2.99 -7.06 -7.92
CA THR A 67 -2.77 -8.34 -8.54
C THR A 67 -4.16 -8.94 -8.54
N ARG A 68 -4.93 -8.62 -9.59
CA ARG A 68 -6.18 -9.29 -10.00
C ARG A 68 -5.88 -10.72 -10.44
N GLY A 69 -5.09 -11.43 -9.65
CA GLY A 69 -5.03 -12.88 -9.66
C GLY A 69 -5.97 -13.35 -8.58
N LEU A 70 -6.87 -14.27 -8.93
CA LEU A 70 -7.69 -15.00 -7.96
C LEU A 70 -6.78 -15.49 -6.84
N SER A 71 -7.06 -15.05 -5.62
CA SER A 71 -6.37 -15.49 -4.42
C SER A 71 -6.48 -17.00 -4.30
N THR A 72 -5.55 -17.64 -3.56
CA THR A 72 -5.59 -19.09 -3.33
C THR A 72 -6.94 -19.56 -2.78
N ILE A 73 -7.65 -18.69 -2.05
CA ILE A 73 -9.01 -18.94 -1.55
C ILE A 73 -10.03 -18.99 -2.69
N GLU A 74 -9.96 -18.06 -3.66
CA GLU A 74 -10.90 -18.00 -4.79
C GLU A 74 -10.68 -19.12 -5.82
N ARG A 75 -9.50 -19.74 -5.82
CA ARG A 75 -9.21 -20.95 -6.62
C ARG A 75 -9.79 -22.22 -6.01
N ASP A 76 -9.99 -22.25 -4.69
CA ASP A 76 -10.59 -23.37 -3.98
C ASP A 76 -12.06 -23.03 -3.64
N GLY A 77 -12.96 -23.46 -4.53
CA GLY A 77 -14.39 -23.16 -4.41
C GLY A 77 -14.98 -23.61 -3.06
N GLU A 78 -14.57 -24.78 -2.57
CA GLU A 78 -15.06 -25.31 -1.29
C GLU A 78 -14.65 -24.45 -0.10
N VAL A 79 -13.39 -24.04 -0.05
CA VAL A 79 -12.87 -23.15 1.01
C VAL A 79 -13.52 -21.77 0.91
N SER A 80 -13.67 -21.25 -0.31
CA SER A 80 -14.32 -19.98 -0.57
C SER A 80 -15.77 -19.96 -0.06
N ASP A 81 -16.56 -20.97 -0.44
CA ASP A 81 -17.99 -21.03 -0.08
C ASP A 81 -18.17 -21.26 1.42
N PHE A 82 -17.32 -22.09 2.03
CA PHE A 82 -17.28 -22.27 3.47
C PHE A 82 -17.03 -20.96 4.22
N LEU A 83 -16.04 -20.18 3.79
CA LEU A 83 -15.72 -18.89 4.38
C LEU A 83 -16.86 -17.88 4.19
N ARG A 84 -17.51 -17.85 3.02
CA ARG A 84 -18.65 -16.95 2.73
C ARG A 84 -19.84 -17.20 3.64
N GLU A 85 -20.17 -18.47 3.90
CA GLU A 85 -21.25 -18.81 4.84
C GLU A 85 -20.92 -18.33 6.26
N ARG A 86 -19.69 -18.58 6.71
CA ARG A 86 -19.23 -18.22 8.05
C ARG A 86 -19.02 -16.72 8.27
N PHE A 87 -18.71 -15.96 7.21
CA PHE A 87 -18.58 -14.50 7.29
C PHE A 87 -19.88 -13.78 7.67
N ARG A 88 -21.04 -14.43 7.49
CA ARG A 88 -22.34 -13.90 7.97
C ARG A 88 -22.41 -13.84 9.50
N GLY A 89 -21.59 -14.63 10.20
CA GLY A 89 -21.50 -14.64 11.66
C GLY A 89 -20.50 -13.62 12.22
N ARG A 90 -20.43 -13.56 13.54
CA ARG A 90 -19.44 -12.75 14.30
C ARG A 90 -18.17 -13.52 14.65
N GLU A 91 -17.81 -14.53 13.86
CA GLU A 91 -16.59 -15.30 14.09
C GLU A 91 -15.34 -14.44 13.87
N THR A 92 -14.34 -14.67 14.73
CA THR A 92 -13.03 -14.03 14.61
C THR A 92 -12.22 -14.69 13.49
N ILE A 93 -11.24 -13.95 12.94
CA ILE A 93 -10.33 -14.49 11.91
C ILE A 93 -9.57 -15.73 12.41
N ALA A 94 -9.25 -15.78 13.71
CA ALA A 94 -8.59 -16.93 14.31
C ALA A 94 -9.51 -18.16 14.34
N ALA A 95 -10.78 -17.99 14.72
CA ALA A 95 -11.76 -19.07 14.71
C ALA A 95 -12.00 -19.61 13.30
N LEU A 96 -12.13 -18.72 12.31
CA LEU A 96 -12.28 -19.10 10.90
C LEU A 96 -11.09 -19.92 10.39
N HIS A 97 -9.86 -19.51 10.74
CA HIS A 97 -8.67 -20.27 10.39
C HIS A 97 -8.67 -21.67 11.02
N THR A 98 -8.98 -21.77 12.32
CA THR A 98 -9.10 -23.06 13.01
C THR A 98 -10.12 -23.96 12.34
N ALA A 99 -11.30 -23.41 12.02
CA ALA A 99 -12.35 -24.16 11.33
C ALA A 99 -11.94 -24.62 9.91
N CYS A 100 -11.16 -23.80 9.19
CA CYS A 100 -10.59 -24.20 7.90
C CYS A 100 -9.57 -25.34 8.05
N VAL A 101 -8.71 -25.29 9.07
CA VAL A 101 -7.74 -26.36 9.34
C VAL A 101 -8.44 -27.66 9.74
N GLU A 102 -9.48 -27.59 10.57
CA GLU A 102 -10.26 -28.75 11.00
C GLU A 102 -11.00 -29.41 9.83
N ARG A 103 -11.54 -28.62 8.90
CA ARG A 103 -12.35 -29.14 7.80
C ARG A 103 -11.54 -29.58 6.57
N PHE A 104 -10.49 -28.84 6.22
CA PHE A 104 -9.75 -29.02 4.95
C PHE A 104 -8.28 -29.43 5.15
N GLY A 105 -7.79 -29.44 6.39
CA GLY A 105 -6.39 -29.70 6.69
C GLY A 105 -5.48 -28.46 6.54
N ARG A 106 -4.29 -28.53 7.13
CA ARG A 106 -3.33 -27.39 7.16
C ARG A 106 -2.84 -26.98 5.78
N GLU A 107 -2.76 -27.92 4.83
CA GLU A 107 -2.24 -27.65 3.49
C GLU A 107 -3.21 -26.83 2.63
N ARG A 108 -4.51 -27.05 2.81
CA ARG A 108 -5.57 -26.29 2.11
C ARG A 108 -6.05 -25.08 2.88
N ALA A 109 -5.83 -25.03 4.19
CA ALA A 109 -6.28 -23.92 5.02
C ALA A 109 -5.54 -22.61 4.67
N PRO A 110 -6.26 -21.54 4.30
CA PRO A 110 -5.64 -20.25 4.04
C PRO A 110 -5.13 -19.63 5.34
N SER A 111 -4.02 -18.90 5.26
CA SER A 111 -3.48 -18.17 6.40
C SER A 111 -4.45 -17.10 6.91
N ARG A 112 -4.35 -16.75 8.20
CA ARG A 112 -5.18 -15.71 8.84
C ARG A 112 -5.19 -14.40 8.06
N GLY A 113 -4.04 -13.94 7.57
CA GLY A 113 -3.93 -12.73 6.76
C GLY A 113 -4.68 -12.83 5.42
N ARG A 114 -4.66 -14.00 4.77
CA ARG A 114 -5.44 -14.23 3.54
C ARG A 114 -6.95 -14.22 3.82
N ILE A 115 -7.39 -14.84 4.92
CA ILE A 115 -8.80 -14.80 5.34
C ILE A 115 -9.24 -13.36 5.60
N GLN A 116 -8.41 -12.54 6.27
CA GLN A 116 -8.72 -11.14 6.53
C GLN A 116 -8.86 -10.33 5.23
N VAL A 117 -7.91 -10.45 4.29
CA VAL A 117 -7.98 -9.77 2.99
C VAL A 117 -9.21 -10.20 2.20
N TYR A 118 -9.50 -11.50 2.18
CA TYR A 118 -10.66 -12.06 1.50
C TYR A 118 -11.97 -11.54 2.12
N ARG A 119 -12.07 -11.49 3.46
CA ARG A 119 -13.22 -10.93 4.17
C ARG A 119 -13.45 -9.46 3.85
N SER A 120 -12.38 -8.65 3.83
CA SER A 120 -12.49 -7.23 3.45
C SER A 120 -13.04 -7.07 2.03
N ARG A 121 -12.48 -7.78 1.05
CA ARG A 121 -12.97 -7.74 -0.34
C ARG A 121 -14.42 -8.18 -0.48
N TRP A 122 -14.82 -9.25 0.22
CA TRP A 122 -16.19 -9.74 0.18
C TRP A 122 -17.18 -8.73 0.77
N MET A 123 -16.80 -8.01 1.84
CA MET A 123 -17.64 -6.97 2.44
C MET A 123 -17.72 -5.72 1.56
N ASP A 124 -16.67 -5.37 0.80
CA ASP A 124 -16.69 -4.24 -0.14
C ASP A 124 -17.63 -4.48 -1.34
N HIS A 125 -17.97 -5.73 -1.65
CA HIS A 125 -18.85 -6.13 -2.76
C HIS A 125 -20.28 -6.50 -2.35
N ARG A 126 -20.64 -6.34 -1.07
CA ARG A 126 -21.96 -6.65 -0.53
C ARG A 126 -22.76 -5.36 -0.30
#